data_AF-A0A3D1M7H6-F1
#
_entry.id   AF-A0A3D1M7H6-F1
#
_cell.length_a   1.000
_cell.length_b   1.000
_cell.length_c   1.000
_cell.angle_alpha   90.00
_cell.angle_beta   90.00
_cell.angle_gamma   90.00
#
_symmetry.space_group_name_H-M   'P 1'
#
loop_
_entity.id
_entity.type
_entity.pdbx_description
1 polymer ?
#
loop_
_entity_poly.entity_id
_entity_poly.type
_entity_poly.pdbx_seq_one_letter_code
_entity_poly.pdbx_strand_id
1 'polypeptide(L)' 'MKAAVRFYSRSGNTKLVADAIAGALGISAVSVDAPEAELKEKAD' A
#
# COMPACT_ATOMS: atom_id res chain seq x y z
N MET A 1 3.74 15.85 -5.87
CA MET A 1 3.70 15.07 -4.61
C MET A 1 3.60 13.60 -5.01
N LYS A 2 4.48 12.71 -4.53
CA LYS A 2 4.49 11.28 -4.89
C LYS A 2 4.00 10.51 -3.65
N ALA A 3 2.91 9.75 -3.77
CA ALA A 3 2.31 9.01 -2.66
C ALA A 3 2.32 7.50 -2.97
N ALA A 4 2.54 6.69 -1.94
CA ALA A 4 2.46 5.23 -2.01
C ALA A 4 1.60 4.74 -0.85
N VAL A 5 0.64 3.85 -1.12
CA VAL A 5 -0.20 3.24 -0.09
C VAL A 5 0.31 1.83 0.15
N ARG A 6 0.89 1.60 1.33
CA ARG A 6 1.32 0.27 1.79
C ARG A 6 0.50 -0.16 2.99
N PHE A 7 0.16 -1.43 3.06
CA PHE A 7 -0.65 -1.95 4.16
C PHE A 7 -0.19 -3.32 4.65
N TYR A 8 -0.48 -3.60 5.90
CA TYR A 8 -0.46 -4.94 6.47
C TYR A 8 -1.88 -5.32 6.86
N SER A 9 -2.30 -6.55 6.60
CA SER A 9 -3.62 -7.02 6.98
C SER A 9 -3.61 -8.51 7.24
N ARG A 10 -4.00 -8.91 8.45
CA ARG A 10 -4.15 -10.33 8.81
C ARG A 10 -5.52 -10.89 8.44
N SER A 11 -6.58 -10.09 8.62
CA SER A 11 -7.99 -10.51 8.44
C SER A 11 -8.70 -9.81 7.28
N GLY A 12 -8.02 -8.93 6.52
CA GLY A 12 -8.56 -8.31 5.31
C GLY A 12 -9.08 -6.88 5.49
N ASN A 13 -9.53 -6.48 6.68
CA ASN A 13 -10.15 -5.16 6.87
C ASN A 13 -9.24 -3.98 6.51
N THR A 14 -7.94 -4.05 6.84
CA THR A 14 -6.99 -2.99 6.48
C THR A 14 -6.78 -2.87 4.97
N LYS A 15 -6.95 -3.97 4.22
CA LYS A 15 -6.87 -3.96 2.75
C LYS A 15 -7.99 -3.11 2.15
N LEU A 16 -9.21 -3.23 2.68
CA LEU A 16 -10.37 -2.46 2.20
C LEU A 16 -10.14 -0.95 2.34
N VAL A 17 -9.57 -0.52 3.47
CA VAL A 17 -9.22 0.89 3.70
C VAL A 17 -8.08 1.32 2.77
N ALA A 18 -7.05 0.50 2.62
CA ALA A 18 -5.92 0.78 1.74
C ALA A 18 -6.35 0.93 0.28
N ASP A 19 -7.23 0.04 -0.20
CA ASP A 19 -7.77 0.06 -1.56
C ASP A 19 -8.61 1.34 -1.79
N ALA A 20 -9.41 1.77 -0.80
CA ALA A 20 -10.17 3.02 -0.89
C ALA A 20 -9.28 4.26 -1.00
N ILE A 21 -8.22 4.33 -0.19
CA ILE A 21 -7.24 5.44 -0.24
C ILE A 21 -6.48 5.42 -1.58
N ALA A 22 -6.01 4.25 -2.00
CA ALA A 22 -5.26 4.08 -3.25
C ALA A 22 -6.12 4.45 -4.47
N GLY A 23 -7.40 4.03 -4.47
CA GLY A 23 -8.37 4.41 -5.49
C GLY A 23 -8.62 5.92 -5.56
N ALA A 24 -8.74 6.60 -4.42
CA ALA A 24 -8.87 8.06 -4.37
C ALA A 24 -7.63 8.79 -4.91
N LEU A 25 -6.46 8.16 -4.81
CA LEU A 25 -5.17 8.69 -5.27
C LEU A 25 -4.81 8.23 -6.70
N GLY A 26 -5.60 7.36 -7.32
CA GLY A 26 -5.29 6.78 -8.64
C GLY A 26 -4.03 5.89 -8.65
N ILE A 27 -3.69 5.28 -7.52
CA ILE A 27 -2.54 4.38 -7.36
C ILE A 27 -2.99 3.00 -6.86
N SER A 28 -2.09 2.04 -6.81
CA SER A 28 -2.36 0.71 -6.24
C SER A 28 -1.85 0.61 -4.80
N ALA A 29 -2.63 -0.04 -3.94
CA ALA A 29 -2.18 -0.42 -2.61
C ALA A 29 -1.27 -1.65 -2.68
N VAL A 30 -0.16 -1.64 -1.94
CA VAL A 30 0.81 -2.74 -1.90
C VAL A 30 0.84 -3.36 -0.50
N SER A 31 0.64 -4.68 -0.40
CA SER A 31 0.81 -5.39 0.87
C SER A 31 2.30 -5.43 1.23
N VAL A 32 2.65 -5.17 2.49
CA VAL A 32 4.05 -5.28 2.95
C VAL A 32 4.58 -6.72 2.97
N ASP A 33 3.68 -7.70 2.97
CA ASP A 33 4.03 -9.12 2.89
C ASP A 33 4.18 -9.60 1.43
N ALA A 34 3.91 -8.75 0.45
CA ALA A 34 4.05 -9.11 -0.96
C ALA A 34 5.54 -9.19 -1.35
N PRO A 35 5.93 -10.12 -2.25
CA PRO A 35 7.31 -10.22 -2.71
C PRO A 35 7.81 -8.95 -3.42
N GLU A 36 6.90 -8.19 -4.01
CA GLU A 36 7.17 -6.90 -4.65
C GLU A 36 7.14 -5.68 -3.70
N ALA A 37 7.00 -5.90 -2.38
CA ALA A 37 6.92 -4.83 -1.39
C ALA A 37 8.27 -4.14 -1.08
N GLU A 38 9.37 -4.65 -1.62
CA GLU A 38 10.71 -4.14 -1.37
C GLU A 38 10.82 -2.63 -1.64
N LEU A 39 11.39 -1.91 -0.68
CA LEU A 39 11.71 -0.50 -0.79
C LEU A 39 12.92 -0.32 -1.71
N LYS A 40 12.67 -0.04 -2.99
CA LYS A 40 13.74 0.28 -3.97
C LYS A 40 14.32 1.68 -3.80
N GLU A 41 13.57 2.57 -3.15
CA GLU A 41 14.00 3.93 -2.81
C GLU A 41 14.04 4.06 -1.28
N LYS A 42 15.00 4.84 -0.75
CA LYS A 42 15.06 5.15 0.68
C LYS A 42 13.78 5.87 1.11
N ALA A 43 13.18 5.40 2.19
CA ALA A 43 12.19 6.17 2.93
C ALA A 43 12.97 7.02 3.96
N ASP A 44 13.06 8.32 3.72
CA ASP A 44 13.53 9.32 4.70
C ASP A 44 12.45 9.56 5.78
#